data_AF-A0A8S2YEM2-F1
#
_entry.id   AF-A0A8S2YEM2-F1
#
_cell.length_a   1.000
_cell.length_b   1.000
_cell.length_c   1.000
_cell.angle_alpha   90.00
_cell.angle_beta   90.00
_cell.angle_gamma   90.00
#
_symmetry.space_group_name_H-M   'P 1'
#
loop_
_entity.id
_entity.type
_entity.pdbx_description
1 polymer ?
#
loop_
_entity_poly.entity_id
_entity_poly.type
_entity_poly.pdbx_seq_one_letter_code
_entity_poly.pdbx_strand_id
1 'polypeptide(L)' 'MEAVADAIENSEFVIICTSDSYKRDNHCQAEIEYAFNSKRSLIPLFLRQGYQPDQ' A
#
# COMPACT_ATOMS: atom_id res chain seq x y z
N MET A 1 7.81 10.90 -6.60
CA MET A 1 6.97 10.88 -5.38
C MET A 1 5.71 11.74 -5.54
N GLU A 2 5.76 12.88 -6.24
CA GLU A 2 4.58 13.74 -6.48
C GLU A 2 3.37 13.01 -7.09
N ALA A 3 3.56 12.15 -8.09
CA ALA A 3 2.43 11.43 -8.70
C ALA A 3 1.70 10.46 -7.73
N VAL A 4 2.42 9.87 -6.77
CA VAL A 4 1.84 8.98 -5.75
C VAL A 4 1.11 9.80 -4.70
N ALA A 5 1.68 10.93 -4.30
CA ALA A 5 1.06 11.88 -3.39
C ALA A 5 -0.28 12.39 -3.93
N ASP A 6 -0.28 12.87 -5.18
CA ASP A 6 -1.49 13.36 -5.85
C ASP A 6 -2.56 12.26 -6.00
N ALA A 7 -2.14 11.02 -6.32
CA ALA A 7 -3.06 9.89 -6.39
C ALA A 7 -3.70 9.56 -5.01
N ILE A 8 -2.92 9.63 -3.93
CA ILE A 8 -3.40 9.37 -2.56
C ILE A 8 -4.38 10.48 -2.13
N GLU A 9 -4.04 11.74 -2.38
CA GLU A 9 -4.86 12.89 -1.97
C GLU A 9 -6.21 12.95 -2.71
N ASN A 10 -6.28 12.46 -3.94
CA ASN A 10 -7.51 12.42 -4.73
C ASN A 10 -8.29 11.09 -4.61
N SER A 11 -7.82 10.16 -3.77
CA SER A 11 -8.47 8.87 -3.56
C SER A 11 -9.43 8.87 -2.35
N GLU A 12 -10.50 8.08 -2.46
CA GLU A 12 -11.40 7.77 -1.33
C GLU A 12 -10.82 6.65 -0.46
N PHE A 13 -10.22 5.64 -1.11
CA PHE A 13 -9.59 4.49 -0.47
C PHE A 13 -8.20 4.24 -1.06
N VAL A 14 -7.26 3.84 -0.21
CA VAL A 14 -5.91 3.42 -0.62
C VAL A 14 -5.71 1.97 -0.22
N ILE A 15 -5.46 1.12 -1.21
CA ILE A 15 -5.19 -0.30 -1.00
C ILE A 15 -3.68 -0.50 -0.86
N ILE A 16 -3.24 -1.01 0.29
CA ILE A 16 -1.82 -1.25 0.55
C ILE A 16 -1.57 -2.76 0.48
N CYS A 17 -0.91 -3.20 -0.59
CA CYS A 17 -0.54 -4.60 -0.79
C CYS A 17 0.81 -4.88 -0.11
N THR A 18 0.80 -5.57 1.03
CA THR A 18 2.02 -5.94 1.76
C THR A 18 2.31 -7.43 1.61
N SER A 19 3.59 -7.75 1.42
CA SER A 19 4.14 -9.10 1.42
C SER A 19 5.42 -9.10 2.27
N ASP A 20 5.98 -10.27 2.60
CA ASP A 20 7.23 -10.33 3.38
C ASP A 20 8.42 -9.67 2.68
N SER A 21 8.42 -9.63 1.34
CA SER A 21 9.40 -8.87 0.56
C SER A 21 9.20 -7.35 0.66
N TYR A 22 7.97 -6.89 0.88
CA TYR A 22 7.58 -5.49 0.96
C TYR A 22 8.18 -4.76 2.17
N LYS A 23 8.48 -5.47 3.27
CA LYS A 23 9.05 -4.89 4.49
C LYS A 23 10.47 -4.31 4.33
N ARG A 24 11.16 -4.62 3.22
CA ARG A 24 12.61 -4.36 3.06
C ARG A 24 12.96 -3.21 2.11
N ASP A 25 12.00 -2.60 1.44
CA ASP A 25 12.24 -1.51 0.49
C ASP A 25 11.93 -0.13 1.13
N ASN A 26 12.93 0.76 1.13
CA ASN A 26 12.84 2.10 1.69
C ASN A 26 11.85 3.01 0.93
N HIS A 27 11.68 2.80 -0.39
CA HIS A 27 10.73 3.59 -1.16
C HIS A 27 9.28 3.26 -0.78
N CYS A 28 8.99 1.98 -0.58
CA CYS A 28 7.68 1.50 -0.15
C CYS A 28 7.30 1.96 1.27
N GLN A 29 8.27 2.10 2.19
CA GLN A 29 7.99 2.61 3.53
C GLN A 29 7.57 4.08 3.51
N ALA A 30 8.28 4.93 2.73
CA ALA A 30 7.95 6.35 2.62
C ALA A 30 6.55 6.59 2.04
N GLU A 31 6.12 5.78 1.07
CA GLU A 31 4.78 5.85 0.48
C GLU A 31 3.69 5.44 1.47
N ILE A 32 3.91 4.37 2.25
CA ILE A 32 2.98 3.94 3.30
C ILE A 32 2.86 5.01 4.39
N GLU A 33 3.98 5.55 4.86
CA GLU A 33 3.98 6.60 5.88
C GLU A 33 3.20 7.83 5.41
N TYR A 34 3.41 8.24 4.15
CA TYR A 34 2.65 9.34 3.57
C TYR A 34 1.15 9.01 3.47
N ALA A 35 0.77 7.84 2.97
CA ALA A 35 -0.63 7.41 2.90
C ALA A 35 -1.31 7.35 4.28
N PHE A 36 -0.57 6.88 5.30
CA PHE A 36 -1.02 6.84 6.70
C PHE A 36 -1.26 8.23 7.28
N ASN A 37 -0.35 9.16 7.01
CA ASN A 37 -0.46 10.54 7.48
C ASN A 37 -1.56 11.34 6.75
N SER A 38 -1.91 10.95 5.52
CA SER A 38 -2.95 11.61 4.70
C SER A 38 -4.40 11.36 5.16
N LYS A 39 -4.62 10.63 6.27
CA LYS A 39 -5.92 10.32 6.89
C LYS A 39 -6.96 9.69 5.94
N ARG A 40 -6.50 9.08 4.84
CA ARG A 40 -7.37 8.34 3.90
C ARG A 40 -7.70 6.97 4.48
N SER A 41 -8.82 6.41 4.04
CA SER A 41 -9.20 5.05 4.44
C SER A 41 -8.26 4.04 3.81
N LEU A 42 -7.33 3.54 4.63
CA LEU A 42 -6.36 2.53 4.24
C LEU A 42 -6.96 1.12 4.36
N ILE A 43 -6.83 0.32 3.30
CA ILE A 43 -7.23 -1.08 3.28
C ILE A 43 -5.96 -1.93 3.08
N PRO A 44 -5.37 -2.47 4.16
CA PRO A 44 -4.19 -3.33 4.04
C PRO A 44 -4.58 -4.71 3.53
N LEU A 45 -3.85 -5.19 2.51
CA LEU A 45 -3.96 -6.54 1.97
C LEU A 45 -2.65 -7.29 2.16
N PHE A 46 -2.71 -8.41 2.88
CA PHE A 46 -1.57 -9.30 3.04
C PHE A 46 -1.54 -10.28 1.87
N LEU A 47 -0.58 -10.09 0.97
CA LEU A 47 -0.43 -10.90 -0.23
C LEU A 47 0.61 -11.99 0.01
N ARG A 48 0.25 -13.22 -0.36
CA ARG A 48 1.16 -14.35 -0.41
C ARG A 48 1.41 -14.73 -1.86
N GLN A 49 2.68 -14.74 -2.26
CA GLN A 49 3.05 -15.17 -3.60
C GLN A 49 2.64 -16.63 -3.82
N GLY A 50 2.01 -16.92 -4.96
CA GLY A 50 1.60 -18.27 -5.33
C GLY A 50 0.39 -18.82 -4.56
N TYR A 51 -0.38 -17.97 -3.87
CA TYR A 51 -1.67 -18.40 -3.32
C TYR A 51 -2.62 -18.81 -4.45
N GLN A 52 -3.15 -20.04 -4.35
CA GLN A 52 -4.27 -20.51 -5.16
C GLN A 52 -5.43 -20.79 -4.21
N PRO A 53 -6.61 -20.18 -4.40
CA PRO A 53 -7.78 -20.52 -3.63
C PRO A 53 -8.18 -21.97 -3.92
N ASP A 54 -8.70 -22.67 -2.90
CA ASP A 54 -9.23 -24.03 -3.05
C ASP A 54 -10.30 -24.00 -4.15
N GLN A 55 -10.08 -24.73 -5.24
CA GLN A 55 -11.05 -24.88 -6.33
C GLN A 55 -12.28 -25.66 -5.87
#